data_AF-A0A8H4Z2H7-F1
#
_entry.id   AF-A0A8H4Z2H7-F1
#
_cell.length_a   1.000
_cell.length_b   1.000
_cell.length_c   1.000
_cell.angle_alpha   90.00
_cell.angle_beta   90.00
_cell.angle_gamma   90.00
#
_symmetry.space_group_name_H-M   'P 1'
#
loop_
_entity.id
_entity.type
_entity.pdbx_description
1 polymer ?
#
loop_
_entity_poly.entity_id
_entity_poly.type
_entity_poly.pdbx_seq_one_letter_code
_entity_poly.pdbx_strand_id
1 'polypeptide(L)'
;MSPHSSRASPGELQPLLHNMDIDKKNPDIEAGRESPTIEPTLPTNNVDAKAEDYENRNVGTLNRRLKSRHVQFLALSGAIGTGLFVGSGQVLSLAGPLSAFLAYTITGFNIYCVLNSVGEMASWLPIPGPVPIFAARFVDPALGFALAWNYWYQFAIGVPIEVTVSAVIVNYWHHNIPQVALITLFY
;
A
#
# COMPACT_ATOMS: atom_id res chain seq x y z
N MET A 1 -20.47 65.49 4.77
CA MET A 1 -20.81 65.72 3.35
C MET A 1 -19.54 65.59 2.51
N SER A 2 -19.46 64.58 1.63
CA SER A 2 -18.56 64.61 0.46
C SER A 2 -19.16 65.52 -0.62
N PRO A 3 -18.36 66.09 -1.52
CA PRO A 3 -18.54 65.68 -2.92
C PRO A 3 -17.26 65.50 -3.77
N HIS A 4 -17.36 64.51 -4.68
CA HIS A 4 -16.71 64.23 -5.98
C HIS A 4 -16.05 65.43 -6.73
N SER A 5 -15.06 65.32 -7.63
CA SER A 5 -14.83 64.37 -8.75
C SER A 5 -13.48 64.69 -9.46
N SER A 6 -12.76 63.68 -9.98
CA SER A 6 -12.26 63.61 -11.38
C SER A 6 -10.90 62.91 -11.58
N ARG A 7 -11.02 61.68 -12.11
CA ARG A 7 -10.10 60.78 -12.86
C ARG A 7 -8.71 61.29 -13.30
N ALA A 8 -7.69 60.49 -12.99
CA ALA A 8 -6.57 60.18 -13.88
C ALA A 8 -6.25 58.66 -13.78
N SER A 9 -6.21 57.98 -14.93
CA SER A 9 -6.03 56.53 -15.06
C SER A 9 -4.54 56.16 -14.97
N PRO A 10 -4.07 55.33 -14.00
CA PRO A 10 -2.67 54.94 -13.90
C PRO A 10 -2.35 53.70 -14.75
N GLY A 11 -2.76 53.73 -16.03
CA GLY A 11 -2.56 52.65 -16.99
C GLY A 11 -1.30 52.76 -17.87
N GLU A 12 -0.45 53.79 -17.71
CA GLU A 12 0.50 54.16 -18.78
C GLU A 12 1.98 54.33 -18.42
N LEU A 13 2.46 53.96 -17.22
CA LEU A 13 3.89 54.17 -16.86
C LEU A 13 4.67 52.92 -16.40
N GLN A 14 4.11 51.72 -16.51
CA GLN A 14 4.78 50.49 -16.05
C GLN A 14 5.53 49.61 -17.07
N PRO A 15 5.56 49.82 -18.40
CA PRO A 15 6.24 48.85 -19.28
C PRO A 15 7.76 49.05 -19.47
N LEU A 16 8.40 50.07 -18.87
CA LEU A 16 9.76 50.48 -19.31
C LEU A 16 10.95 50.11 -18.40
N LEU A 17 10.79 49.36 -17.29
CA LEU A 17 11.92 49.06 -16.38
C LEU A 17 12.20 47.58 -16.10
N HIS A 18 11.66 46.62 -16.87
CA HIS A 18 12.02 45.22 -16.66
C HIS A 18 12.20 44.40 -17.94
N ASN A 19 12.53 45.09 -19.04
CA ASN A 19 12.99 44.50 -20.30
C ASN A 19 14.52 44.39 -20.35
N MET A 20 15.19 44.11 -19.22
CA MET A 20 16.65 43.98 -19.13
C MET A 20 17.13 42.53 -18.89
N ASP A 21 16.22 41.57 -18.77
CA ASP A 21 16.55 40.14 -18.66
C ASP A 21 16.31 39.36 -19.97
N ILE A 22 16.02 40.06 -21.07
CA ILE A 22 15.86 39.48 -22.41
C ILE A 22 17.06 39.86 -23.29
N ASP A 23 18.23 39.28 -23.01
CA ASP A 23 19.24 39.01 -24.05
C ASP A 23 20.32 38.04 -23.54
N LYS A 24 20.05 36.73 -23.58
CA LYS A 24 21.04 35.68 -23.90
C LYS A 24 20.35 34.49 -24.58
N LYS A 25 20.09 34.65 -25.87
CA LYS A 25 19.89 33.55 -26.82
C LYS A 25 21.26 32.93 -27.13
N ASN A 26 21.49 31.64 -26.83
CA ASN A 26 22.35 30.79 -27.67
C ASN A 26 22.11 29.28 -27.41
N PRO A 27 21.40 28.56 -28.30
CA PRO A 27 21.21 27.11 -28.23
C PRO A 27 22.36 26.23 -28.81
N ASP A 28 23.52 26.78 -29.21
CA ASP A 28 24.33 26.12 -30.26
C ASP A 28 25.74 25.63 -29.85
N ILE A 29 26.10 25.59 -28.56
CA ILE A 29 27.48 25.24 -28.14
C ILE A 29 27.46 24.14 -27.07
N GLU A 30 27.38 22.88 -27.50
CA GLU A 30 28.12 21.71 -26.94
C GLU A 30 27.87 20.41 -27.74
N ALA A 31 27.64 20.52 -29.06
CA ALA A 31 27.89 19.42 -29.98
C ALA A 31 29.41 19.38 -30.27
N GLY A 32 30.15 18.50 -29.60
CA GLY A 32 31.59 18.31 -29.91
C GLY A 32 32.44 17.78 -28.77
N ARG A 33 32.19 16.56 -28.31
CA ARG A 33 33.21 15.72 -27.66
C ARG A 33 33.05 14.27 -28.13
N GLU A 34 33.49 14.02 -29.36
CA GLU A 34 33.88 12.66 -29.76
C GLU A 34 35.38 12.46 -29.60
N SER A 35 35.72 11.21 -29.22
CA SER A 35 36.96 10.45 -29.45
C SER A 35 37.75 10.09 -28.18
N PRO A 36 38.33 8.87 -28.05
CA PRO A 36 38.27 7.68 -28.91
C PRO A 36 37.80 6.39 -28.21
N THR A 37 37.28 5.47 -29.02
CA THR A 37 37.08 4.05 -28.73
C THR A 37 38.38 3.38 -28.27
N ILE A 38 38.36 2.73 -27.11
CA ILE A 38 39.18 1.55 -26.85
C ILE A 38 38.24 0.44 -26.44
N GLU A 39 37.98 -0.49 -27.36
CA GLU A 39 37.39 -1.78 -27.08
C GLU A 39 38.38 -2.63 -26.26
N PRO A 40 37.94 -3.28 -25.18
CA PRO A 40 38.36 -4.62 -24.86
C PRO A 40 37.25 -5.57 -25.32
N THR A 41 37.56 -6.31 -26.38
CA THR A 41 36.79 -7.45 -26.87
C THR A 41 36.74 -8.56 -25.82
N LEU A 42 35.55 -8.83 -25.27
CA LEU A 42 35.19 -10.13 -24.69
C LEU A 42 33.71 -10.41 -25.02
N PRO A 43 33.37 -11.54 -25.65
CA PRO A 43 31.98 -11.87 -25.97
C PRO A 43 31.33 -12.42 -24.70
N THR A 44 30.75 -11.54 -23.88
CA THR A 44 29.94 -11.96 -22.74
C THR A 44 28.47 -11.75 -23.12
N ASN A 45 27.84 -12.88 -23.37
CA ASN A 45 26.49 -13.08 -23.85
C ASN A 45 25.46 -12.07 -23.33
N ASN A 46 24.61 -11.59 -24.24
CA ASN A 46 23.45 -10.71 -24.03
C ASN A 46 22.30 -11.37 -23.21
N VAL A 47 22.62 -12.04 -22.10
CA VAL A 47 21.64 -12.68 -21.21
C VAL A 47 21.48 -11.87 -19.91
N ASP A 48 22.53 -11.14 -19.50
CA ASP A 48 22.57 -10.49 -18.19
C ASP A 48 21.95 -9.07 -18.20
N ALA A 49 22.08 -8.34 -19.31
CA ALA A 49 21.46 -7.00 -19.46
C ALA A 49 19.92 -7.05 -19.49
N LYS A 50 19.32 -8.18 -19.85
CA LYS A 50 17.86 -8.36 -19.77
C LYS A 50 17.38 -8.68 -18.36
N ALA A 51 18.21 -9.24 -17.49
CA ALA A 51 17.80 -9.60 -16.13
C ALA A 51 17.74 -8.37 -15.20
N GLU A 52 18.66 -7.41 -15.37
CA GLU A 52 18.73 -6.19 -14.54
C GLU A 52 17.58 -5.21 -14.81
N ASP A 53 17.02 -5.20 -16.03
CA ASP A 53 15.90 -4.33 -16.42
C ASP A 53 14.53 -4.78 -15.88
N TYR A 54 14.39 -6.04 -15.45
CA TYR A 54 13.14 -6.51 -14.81
C TYR A 54 13.06 -6.10 -13.34
N GLU A 55 14.18 -5.88 -12.65
CA GLU A 55 14.20 -5.55 -11.22
C GLU A 55 13.80 -4.08 -10.96
N ASN A 56 14.02 -3.19 -11.94
CA ASN A 56 13.77 -1.74 -11.79
C ASN A 56 12.39 -1.25 -12.30
N ARG A 57 11.61 -2.08 -13.00
CA ARG A 57 10.38 -1.60 -13.68
C ARG A 57 9.18 -1.33 -12.77
N ASN A 58 9.22 -1.68 -11.48
CA ASN A 58 8.06 -1.54 -10.59
C ASN A 58 8.32 -0.86 -9.24
N VAL A 59 9.50 -0.30 -8.98
CA VAL A 59 9.70 0.64 -7.85
C VAL A 59 9.19 2.02 -8.23
N GLY A 60 7.90 2.09 -8.55
CA GLY A 60 7.19 3.35 -8.67
C GLY A 60 7.36 4.11 -7.35
N THR A 61 7.81 5.35 -7.43
CA THR A 61 7.89 6.28 -6.31
C THR A 61 6.47 6.51 -5.77
N LEU A 62 6.00 5.60 -4.91
CA LEU A 62 4.70 5.68 -4.29
C LEU A 62 4.69 6.95 -3.44
N ASN A 63 3.89 7.93 -3.86
CA ASN A 63 3.67 9.15 -3.10
C ASN A 63 3.02 8.75 -1.76
N ARG A 64 3.82 8.77 -0.70
CA ARG A 64 3.38 8.45 0.67
C ARG A 64 2.44 9.54 1.18
N ARG A 65 1.17 9.48 0.77
CA ARG A 65 0.12 10.43 1.18
C ARG A 65 -0.54 10.09 2.53
N LEU A 66 -0.35 8.86 3.02
CA LEU A 66 -0.89 8.42 4.29
C LEU A 66 0.06 8.74 5.45
N LYS A 67 -0.43 9.57 6.38
CA LYS A 67 0.22 9.86 7.66
C LYS A 67 0.32 8.57 8.49
N SER A 68 1.37 8.43 9.28
CA SER A 68 1.61 7.26 10.16
C SER A 68 0.38 6.88 11.01
N ARG A 69 -0.34 7.89 11.53
CA ARG A 69 -1.58 7.70 12.30
C ARG A 69 -2.68 6.95 11.52
N HIS A 70 -2.87 7.25 10.23
CA HIS A 70 -3.88 6.56 9.42
C HIS A 70 -3.50 5.10 9.20
N VAL A 71 -2.22 4.82 8.98
CA VAL A 71 -1.72 3.45 8.81
C VAL A 71 -1.88 2.64 10.10
N GLN A 72 -1.64 3.25 11.26
CA GLN A 72 -1.91 2.64 12.56
C GLN A 72 -3.40 2.34 12.76
N PHE A 73 -4.29 3.28 12.42
CA PHE A 73 -5.74 3.03 12.50
C PHE A 73 -6.21 1.92 11.54
N LEU A 74 -5.64 1.83 10.34
CA LEU A 74 -5.90 0.71 9.43
C LEU A 74 -5.48 -0.62 10.07
N ALA A 75 -4.28 -0.68 10.67
CA ALA A 75 -3.80 -1.88 11.36
C ALA A 75 -4.70 -2.28 12.55
N LEU A 76 -5.12 -1.31 13.38
CA LEU A 76 -6.05 -1.57 14.48
C LEU A 76 -7.42 -2.07 13.98
N SER A 77 -7.95 -1.50 12.91
CA SER A 77 -9.24 -1.91 12.36
C SER A 77 -9.24 -3.35 11.85
N GLY A 78 -8.12 -3.80 11.26
CA GLY A 78 -7.96 -5.20 10.85
C GLY A 78 -7.82 -6.15 12.03
N ALA A 79 -7.15 -5.72 13.12
CA ALA A 79 -6.94 -6.55 14.30
C ALA A 79 -8.20 -6.73 15.17
N ILE A 80 -9.05 -5.70 15.28
CA ILE A 80 -10.26 -5.70 16.13
C ILE A 80 -11.47 -6.32 15.42
N GLY A 81 -11.34 -6.75 14.17
CA GLY A 81 -12.43 -7.16 13.27
C GLY A 81 -13.44 -8.20 13.80
N THR A 82 -14.38 -8.59 12.95
CA THR A 82 -15.51 -9.47 13.32
C THR A 82 -15.08 -10.81 13.94
N GLY A 83 -13.88 -11.31 13.60
CA GLY A 83 -13.29 -12.49 14.22
C GLY A 83 -13.09 -12.38 15.74
N LEU A 84 -12.77 -11.19 16.26
CA LEU A 84 -12.65 -10.99 17.70
C LEU A 84 -14.03 -11.09 18.37
N PHE A 85 -15.05 -10.41 17.85
CA PHE A 85 -16.37 -10.36 18.51
C PHE A 85 -17.19 -11.65 18.32
N VAL A 86 -17.24 -12.17 17.11
CA VAL A 86 -18.04 -13.36 16.77
C VAL A 86 -17.30 -14.62 17.18
N GLY A 87 -16.00 -14.69 16.92
CA GLY A 87 -15.16 -15.83 17.28
C GLY A 87 -14.95 -15.97 18.79
N SER A 88 -14.65 -14.87 19.51
CA SER A 88 -14.41 -14.98 20.96
C SER A 88 -15.67 -15.39 21.73
N GLY A 89 -16.86 -14.94 21.32
CA GLY A 89 -18.12 -15.34 21.96
C GLY A 89 -18.36 -16.84 21.86
N GLN A 90 -18.13 -17.42 20.68
CA GLN A 90 -18.24 -18.87 20.48
C GLN A 90 -17.19 -19.63 21.28
N VAL A 91 -15.92 -19.23 21.21
CA VAL A 91 -14.81 -19.90 21.92
C VAL A 91 -15.02 -19.84 23.42
N LEU A 92 -15.48 -18.71 23.95
CA LEU A 92 -15.75 -18.54 25.38
C LEU A 92 -16.90 -19.44 25.86
N SER A 93 -17.98 -19.54 25.06
CA SER A 93 -19.12 -20.41 25.39
C SER A 93 -18.79 -21.90 25.31
N LEU A 94 -17.93 -22.31 24.39
CA LEU A 94 -17.60 -23.72 24.15
C LEU A 94 -16.46 -24.22 25.05
N ALA A 95 -15.40 -23.43 25.20
CA ALA A 95 -14.15 -23.88 25.83
C ALA A 95 -13.94 -23.33 27.25
N GLY A 96 -14.70 -22.31 27.66
CA GLY A 96 -14.57 -21.62 28.94
C GLY A 96 -13.48 -20.53 28.97
N PRO A 97 -13.44 -19.71 30.03
CA PRO A 97 -12.61 -18.50 30.07
C PRO A 97 -11.10 -18.76 30.11
N LEU A 98 -10.68 -19.82 30.79
CA LEU A 98 -9.25 -20.13 30.95
C LEU A 98 -8.62 -20.62 29.64
N SER A 99 -9.33 -21.46 28.90
CA SER A 99 -8.84 -22.00 27.62
C SER A 99 -8.82 -20.92 26.54
N ALA A 100 -9.82 -20.02 26.51
CA ALA A 100 -9.84 -18.87 25.62
C ALA A 100 -8.62 -17.96 25.84
N PHE A 101 -8.27 -17.66 27.09
CA PHE A 101 -7.10 -16.85 27.42
C PHE A 101 -5.78 -17.50 26.99
N LEU A 102 -5.60 -18.80 27.27
CA LEU A 102 -4.41 -19.53 26.85
C LEU A 102 -4.29 -19.61 25.32
N ALA A 103 -5.39 -19.88 24.61
CA ALA A 103 -5.40 -19.93 23.15
C ALA A 103 -4.99 -18.59 22.52
N TYR A 104 -5.53 -17.48 23.02
CA TYR A 104 -5.14 -16.13 22.57
C TYR A 104 -3.69 -15.80 22.89
N THR A 105 -3.19 -16.19 24.07
CA THR A 105 -1.80 -15.91 24.48
C THR A 105 -0.79 -16.67 23.62
N ILE A 106 -1.02 -17.97 23.39
CA ILE A 106 -0.14 -18.82 22.58
C ILE A 106 -0.15 -18.37 21.12
N THR A 107 -1.33 -18.12 20.57
CA THR A 107 -1.47 -17.65 19.17
C THR A 107 -0.88 -16.26 19.00
N GLY A 108 -1.13 -15.34 19.95
CA GLY A 108 -0.56 -14.00 19.95
C GLY A 108 0.97 -14.00 20.03
N PHE A 109 1.55 -14.88 20.85
CA PHE A 109 3.00 -15.05 20.92
C PHE A 109 3.59 -15.56 19.59
N ASN A 110 2.95 -16.56 18.96
CA ASN A 110 3.38 -17.06 17.65
C ASN A 110 3.35 -15.96 16.58
N ILE A 111 2.24 -15.22 16.50
CA ILE A 111 2.07 -14.10 15.56
C ILE A 111 3.10 -12.99 15.85
N TYR A 112 3.38 -12.67 17.12
CA TYR A 112 4.40 -11.70 17.50
C TYR A 112 5.79 -12.10 16.99
N CYS A 113 6.20 -13.36 17.14
CA CYS A 113 7.48 -13.84 16.60
C CYS A 113 7.56 -13.65 15.08
N VAL A 114 6.48 -13.98 14.35
CA VAL A 114 6.41 -13.80 12.89
C VAL A 114 6.48 -12.34 12.50
N LEU A 115 5.71 -11.44 13.15
CA LEU A 115 5.74 -10.01 12.85
C LEU A 115 7.10 -9.38 13.12
N ASN A 116 7.81 -9.79 14.18
CA ASN A 116 9.17 -9.29 14.42
C ASN A 116 10.13 -9.74 13.32
N SER A 117 10.05 -11.00 12.89
CA SER A 117 10.89 -11.50 11.79
C SER A 117 10.62 -10.75 10.49
N VAL A 118 9.36 -10.53 10.14
CA VAL A 118 8.97 -9.74 8.96
C VAL A 118 9.35 -8.27 9.13
N GLY A 119 9.26 -7.73 10.35
CA GLY A 119 9.63 -6.36 10.69
C GLY A 119 11.12 -6.08 10.46
N GLU A 120 11.99 -7.00 10.88
CA GLU A 120 13.43 -6.93 10.59
C GLU A 120 13.72 -7.04 9.09
N MET A 121 12.99 -7.90 8.36
CA MET A 121 13.12 -7.96 6.88
C MET A 121 12.70 -6.66 6.21
N ALA A 122 11.61 -6.03 6.69
CA ALA A 122 11.07 -4.79 6.13
C ALA A 122 11.91 -3.54 6.46
N SER A 123 12.62 -3.53 7.60
CA SER A 123 13.53 -2.44 7.97
C SER A 123 14.85 -2.48 7.20
N TRP A 124 15.36 -3.68 6.91
CA TRP A 124 16.60 -3.89 6.15
C TRP A 124 16.45 -3.59 4.66
N LEU A 125 15.35 -4.00 4.03
CA LEU A 125 15.11 -3.76 2.61
C LEU A 125 13.66 -3.27 2.39
N PRO A 126 13.42 -1.96 2.41
CA PRO A 126 12.07 -1.41 2.24
C PRO A 126 11.63 -1.50 0.78
N ILE A 127 11.19 -2.69 0.36
CA ILE A 127 10.59 -2.88 -0.97
C ILE A 127 9.13 -2.40 -0.92
N PRO A 128 8.71 -1.52 -1.83
CA PRO A 128 7.30 -1.19 -1.97
C PRO A 128 6.52 -2.41 -2.49
N GLY A 129 5.77 -3.08 -1.61
CA GLY A 129 4.92 -4.19 -2.03
C GLY A 129 4.33 -5.04 -0.89
N PRO A 130 3.46 -6.01 -1.23
CA PRO A 130 2.86 -6.93 -0.26
C PRO A 130 3.87 -7.93 0.32
N VAL A 131 3.58 -8.42 1.54
CA VAL A 131 4.46 -9.29 2.33
C VAL A 131 4.97 -10.55 1.58
N PRO A 132 4.22 -11.23 0.68
CA PRO A 132 4.73 -12.39 -0.05
C PRO A 132 5.95 -12.12 -0.93
N ILE A 133 6.24 -10.86 -1.29
CA ILE A 133 7.44 -10.48 -2.05
C ILE A 133 8.71 -10.74 -1.23
N PHE A 134 8.65 -10.54 0.10
CA PHE A 134 9.79 -10.87 0.96
C PHE A 134 10.07 -12.38 0.94
N ALA A 135 9.04 -13.23 0.92
CA ALA A 135 9.22 -14.68 0.85
C ALA A 135 9.78 -15.15 -0.50
N ALA A 136 9.35 -14.52 -1.61
CA ALA A 136 9.90 -14.78 -2.94
C ALA A 136 11.40 -14.46 -3.02
N ARG A 137 11.86 -13.46 -2.27
CA ARG A 137 13.26 -12.98 -2.29
C ARG A 137 14.16 -13.72 -1.30
N PHE A 138 13.68 -14.04 -0.10
CA PHE A 138 14.50 -14.64 0.96
C PHE A 138 14.49 -16.17 0.99
N VAL A 139 13.46 -16.83 0.43
CA VAL A 139 13.34 -18.29 0.49
C VAL A 139 13.43 -18.91 -0.90
N ASP A 140 12.39 -18.73 -1.71
CA ASP A 140 12.33 -19.27 -3.07
C ASP A 140 11.20 -18.59 -3.88
N PRO A 141 11.40 -18.30 -5.17
CA PRO A 141 10.37 -17.71 -6.03
C PRO A 141 9.07 -18.52 -6.13
N ALA A 142 9.12 -19.86 -6.12
CA ALA A 142 7.95 -20.73 -6.16
C ALA A 142 7.16 -20.66 -4.84
N LEU A 143 7.86 -20.55 -3.70
CA LEU A 143 7.22 -20.34 -2.40
C LEU A 143 6.54 -18.96 -2.35
N GLY A 144 7.21 -17.93 -2.87
CA GLY A 144 6.62 -16.60 -3.03
C GLY A 144 5.32 -16.61 -3.86
N PHE A 145 5.30 -17.35 -4.96
CA PHE A 145 4.10 -17.54 -5.78
C PHE A 145 2.97 -18.27 -5.02
N ALA A 146 3.30 -19.36 -4.33
CA ALA A 146 2.33 -20.10 -3.53
C ALA A 146 1.73 -19.24 -2.40
N LEU A 147 2.54 -18.45 -1.70
CA LEU A 147 2.07 -17.52 -0.68
C LEU A 147 1.22 -16.40 -1.26
N ALA A 148 1.56 -15.87 -2.44
CA ALA A 148 0.73 -14.87 -3.11
C ALA A 148 -0.67 -15.42 -3.42
N TRP A 149 -0.76 -16.67 -3.87
CA TRP A 149 -2.04 -17.32 -4.14
C TRP A 149 -2.86 -17.58 -2.87
N ASN A 150 -2.21 -18.03 -1.79
CA ASN A 150 -2.86 -18.17 -0.47
C ASN A 150 -3.35 -16.82 0.06
N TYR A 151 -2.57 -15.76 -0.11
CA TYR A 151 -2.93 -14.41 0.31
C TYR A 151 -4.14 -13.89 -0.47
N TRP A 152 -4.19 -14.16 -1.77
CA TRP A 152 -5.36 -13.82 -2.59
C TRP A 152 -6.63 -14.57 -2.15
N TYR A 153 -6.54 -15.88 -1.90
CA TYR A 153 -7.68 -16.66 -1.39
C TYR A 153 -8.21 -16.14 -0.06
N GLN A 154 -7.33 -15.74 0.86
CA GLN A 154 -7.73 -15.17 2.15
C GLN A 154 -8.64 -13.95 1.96
N PHE A 155 -8.32 -13.05 1.02
CA PHE A 155 -9.18 -11.89 0.73
C PHE A 155 -10.43 -12.27 -0.06
N ALA A 156 -10.34 -13.19 -1.01
CA ALA A 156 -11.48 -13.63 -1.81
C ALA A 156 -12.58 -14.28 -0.95
N ILE A 157 -12.18 -15.09 0.04
CA ILE A 157 -13.10 -15.77 0.97
C ILE A 157 -13.52 -14.84 2.13
N GLY A 158 -12.74 -13.81 2.43
CA GLY A 158 -13.07 -12.84 3.48
C GLY A 158 -14.42 -12.15 3.27
N VAL A 159 -14.71 -11.70 2.05
CA VAL A 159 -15.98 -11.00 1.73
C VAL A 159 -17.23 -11.83 2.05
N PRO A 160 -17.38 -13.08 1.55
CA PRO A 160 -18.55 -13.89 1.88
C PRO A 160 -18.63 -14.30 3.36
N ILE A 161 -17.49 -14.40 4.06
CA ILE A 161 -17.48 -14.63 5.51
C ILE A 161 -18.15 -13.46 6.23
N GLU A 162 -17.79 -12.21 5.91
CA GLU A 162 -18.39 -11.03 6.54
C GLU A 162 -19.90 -10.92 6.27
N VAL A 163 -20.35 -11.31 5.07
CA VAL A 163 -21.79 -11.37 4.73
C VAL A 163 -22.51 -12.42 5.58
N THR A 164 -21.93 -13.61 5.73
CA THR A 164 -22.51 -14.68 6.55
C THR A 164 -22.60 -14.26 8.01
N VAL A 165 -21.54 -13.65 8.53
CA VAL A 165 -21.49 -13.10 9.89
C VAL A 165 -22.57 -12.03 10.09
N SER A 166 -22.73 -11.10 9.14
CA SER A 166 -23.76 -10.07 9.18
C SER A 166 -25.16 -10.67 9.25
N ALA A 167 -25.44 -11.73 8.48
CA ALA A 167 -26.72 -12.44 8.56
C ALA A 167 -26.95 -13.10 9.93
N VAL A 168 -25.92 -13.69 10.55
CA VAL A 168 -26.02 -14.27 11.90
C VAL A 168 -26.31 -13.19 12.94
N ILE A 169 -25.65 -12.03 12.83
CA ILE A 169 -25.87 -10.90 13.75
C ILE A 169 -27.30 -10.36 13.63
N VAL A 170 -27.86 -10.22 12.43
CA VAL A 170 -29.25 -9.75 12.26
C VAL A 170 -30.26 -10.74 12.86
N ASN A 171 -29.99 -12.05 12.77
CA ASN A 171 -30.81 -13.08 13.40
C ASN A 171 -30.74 -13.09 14.93
N TYR A 172 -29.74 -12.43 15.55
CA TYR A 172 -29.67 -12.30 17.00
C TYR A 172 -30.88 -11.54 17.57
N TRP A 173 -31.40 -10.54 16.85
CA TRP A 173 -32.66 -9.89 17.18
C TRP A 173 -33.80 -10.67 16.52
N HIS A 174 -34.81 -11.06 17.30
CA HIS A 174 -35.93 -11.86 16.82
C HIS A 174 -36.69 -11.13 15.70
N HIS A 175 -36.44 -11.51 14.45
CA HIS A 175 -37.12 -11.01 13.27
C HIS A 175 -37.70 -12.18 12.47
N ASN A 176 -38.89 -12.00 11.91
CA ASN A 176 -39.57 -13.06 11.15
C ASN A 176 -39.06 -13.19 9.69
N ILE A 177 -37.82 -12.77 9.43
CA ILE A 177 -37.23 -12.69 8.08
C ILE A 177 -36.35 -13.94 7.86
N PRO A 178 -36.51 -14.69 6.75
CA PRO A 178 -35.69 -15.87 6.49
C PRO A 178 -34.22 -15.50 6.25
N GLN A 179 -33.31 -16.22 6.91
CA GLN A 179 -31.86 -15.99 6.82
C GLN A 179 -31.32 -16.00 5.39
N VAL A 180 -31.88 -16.85 4.51
CA VAL A 180 -31.52 -16.91 3.09
C VAL A 180 -31.80 -15.59 2.37
N ALA A 181 -32.90 -14.90 2.70
CA ALA A 181 -33.24 -13.61 2.08
C ALA A 181 -32.25 -12.50 2.47
N LEU A 182 -31.74 -12.53 3.71
CA LEU A 182 -30.71 -11.59 4.17
C LEU A 182 -29.38 -11.85 3.47
N ILE A 183 -29.00 -13.12 3.29
CA ILE A 183 -27.77 -13.50 2.58
C ILE A 183 -27.85 -13.08 1.10
N THR A 184 -28.98 -13.27 0.42
CA THR A 184 -29.17 -12.81 -0.96
C THR A 184 -29.26 -11.30 -1.12
N LEU A 185 -29.58 -10.56 -0.06
CA LEU A 185 -29.64 -9.09 -0.07
C LEU A 185 -28.24 -8.47 0.11
N PHE A 186 -27.40 -9.10 0.94
CA PHE A 186 -26.06 -8.63 1.27
C PHE A 186 -24.97 -9.11 0.30
N TYR A 187 -25.26 -10.12 -0.54
CA TYR A 187 -24.39 -10.60 -1.62
C TYR A 187 -24.64 -9.83 -2.92
#